data_AF-A0A7J4V286-F1
#
_entry.id   AF-A0A7J4V286-F1
#
_cell.length_a   1.000
_cell.length_b   1.000
_cell.length_c   1.000
_cell.angle_alpha   90.00
_cell.angle_beta   90.00
_cell.angle_gamma   90.00
#
_symmetry.space_group_name_H-M   'P 1'
#
loop_
_entity.id
_entity.type
_entity.pdbx_description
1 polymer ?
#
loop_
_entity_poly.entity_id
_entity_poly.type
_entity_poly.pdbx_seq_one_letter_code
_entity_poly.pdbx_strand_id
1 'polypeptide(L)'
;MKYAVIICPKCGKAKGVEAERKTTTCPCGREITLSRTKFLFESNSPSELASAVAEANEQLGEGTKPKARRKSSPKDPYVGVAERARAIKDPLERMRVIASELTVMHGEFGYDDMKRIASLVGRESPEDMIARLQEHSLIYETSEGTYRSV
;
A
#
# COMPACT_ATOMS: atom_id res chain seq x y z
N MET A 1 27.55 21.66 16.49
CA MET A 1 27.65 20.25 16.07
C MET A 1 26.33 19.88 15.44
N LYS A 2 26.34 19.34 14.21
CA LYS A 2 25.13 18.93 13.50
C LYS A 2 25.00 17.43 13.57
N TYR A 3 23.80 16.95 13.89
CA TYR A 3 23.47 15.55 13.95
C TYR A 3 22.40 15.23 12.92
N ALA A 4 22.48 14.04 12.34
CA ALA A 4 21.54 13.58 11.36
C ALA A 4 21.11 12.14 11.64
N VAL A 5 19.88 11.81 11.26
CA VAL A 5 19.38 10.43 11.30
C VAL A 5 19.50 9.82 9.92
N ILE A 6 20.14 8.66 9.85
CA ILE A 6 20.25 7.85 8.65
C ILE A 6 19.65 6.47 8.86
N ILE A 7 19.21 5.81 7.80
CA ILE A 7 18.80 4.40 7.82
C ILE A 7 19.90 3.56 7.18
N CYS A 8 20.28 2.46 7.85
CA CYS A 8 21.21 1.51 7.26
C CYS A 8 20.53 0.78 6.08
N PRO A 9 21.11 0.80 4.86
CA PRO A 9 20.54 0.10 3.71
C PRO A 9 20.60 -1.44 3.84
N LYS A 10 21.42 -1.97 4.75
CA LYS A 10 21.60 -3.42 4.96
C LYS A 10 20.62 -3.97 5.99
N CYS A 11 20.55 -3.37 7.18
CA CYS A 11 19.70 -3.87 8.27
C CYS A 11 18.40 -3.08 8.48
N GLY A 12 18.20 -1.96 7.78
CA GLY A 12 17.00 -1.16 7.87
C GLY A 12 16.82 -0.39 9.18
N LYS A 13 17.82 -0.37 10.08
CA LYS A 13 17.74 0.36 11.36
C LYS A 13 18.15 1.82 11.20
N ALA A 14 17.45 2.70 11.91
CA ALA A 14 17.81 4.10 12.02
C ALA A 14 18.99 4.28 13.00
N LYS A 15 19.92 5.15 12.63
CA LYS A 15 21.11 5.49 13.43
C LYS A 15 21.34 6.99 13.40
N GLY A 16 21.57 7.56 14.58
CA GLY A 16 22.06 8.93 14.73
C GLY A 16 23.54 9.01 14.38
N VAL A 17 23.90 9.98 13.55
CA VAL A 17 25.28 10.24 13.12
C VAL A 17 25.58 11.73 13.24
N GLU A 18 26.85 12.05 13.47
CA GLU A 18 27.33 13.43 13.33
C GLU A 18 27.46 13.73 11.83
N ALA A 19 26.84 14.82 11.36
CA ALA A 19 26.86 15.25 9.96
C ALA A 19 28.25 15.67 9.48
N GLU A 20 29.19 15.89 10.42
CA GLU A 20 30.59 16.25 10.15
C GLU A 20 31.44 15.04 9.76
N ARG A 21 30.98 13.81 10.04
CA ARG A 21 31.69 12.58 9.66
C ARG A 21 31.37 12.19 8.22
N LYS A 22 32.37 11.66 7.50
CA LYS A 22 32.20 11.20 6.11
C LYS A 22 31.66 9.77 6.02
N THR A 23 31.98 8.92 7.01
CA THR A 23 31.59 7.51 7.07
C THR A 23 31.14 7.13 8.49
N THR A 24 30.24 6.16 8.58
CA THR A 24 29.86 5.54 9.85
C THR A 24 29.70 4.04 9.68
N THR A 25 30.02 3.28 10.73
CA THR A 25 29.83 1.82 10.74
C THR A 25 28.55 1.46 11.46
N CYS A 26 27.67 0.72 10.80
CA CYS A 26 26.46 0.19 11.42
C CYS A 26 26.79 -1.07 12.25
N PRO A 27 26.09 -1.33 13.37
CA PRO A 27 26.25 -2.57 14.14
C PRO A 27 26.06 -3.87 13.34
N CYS A 28 25.43 -3.82 12.17
CA CYS A 28 25.32 -4.96 11.25
C CYS A 28 26.59 -5.23 10.40
N GLY A 29 27.68 -4.52 10.70
CA GLY A 29 28.98 -4.64 10.01
C GLY A 29 29.06 -3.93 8.66
N ARG A 30 28.12 -3.02 8.34
CA ARG A 30 28.15 -2.25 7.08
C ARG A 30 28.73 -0.86 7.31
N GLU A 31 29.73 -0.50 6.52
CA GLU A 31 30.19 0.89 6.40
C GLU A 31 29.24 1.68 5.49
N ILE A 32 28.79 2.84 5.98
CA ILE A 32 27.85 3.75 5.32
C ILE A 32 28.58 5.06 5.08
N THR A 33 28.66 5.46 3.81
CA THR A 33 29.19 6.77 3.41
C THR A 33 28.08 7.82 3.51
N LEU A 34 28.26 8.78 4.42
CA LEU A 34 27.26 9.81 4.72
C LEU A 34 27.06 10.78 3.55
N SER A 35 28.08 11.01 2.73
CA SER A 35 27.98 11.87 1.53
C SER A 35 27.01 11.36 0.45
N ARG A 36 26.69 10.07 0.44
CA ARG A 36 25.76 9.45 -0.53
C ARG A 36 24.43 9.05 0.10
N THR A 37 24.26 9.28 1.40
CA THR A 37 23.09 8.83 2.16
C THR A 37 22.16 10.01 2.39
N LYS A 38 20.85 9.82 2.16
CA LYS A 38 19.85 10.85 2.44
C LYS A 38 19.68 11.00 3.95
N PHE A 39 19.86 12.20 4.47
CA PHE A 39 19.49 12.53 5.84
C PHE A 39 17.97 12.62 5.92
N LEU A 40 17.39 11.89 6.88
CA LEU A 40 15.94 11.91 7.11
C LEU A 40 15.54 13.05 8.02
N PHE A 41 16.45 13.41 8.92
CA PHE A 41 16.26 14.45 9.91
C PHE A 41 17.64 15.02 10.26
N GLU A 42 17.72 16.34 10.43
CA GLU A 42 18.91 17.05 10.86
C GLU A 42 18.55 17.88 12.09
N SER A 43 19.33 17.77 13.17
CA SER A 43 19.17 18.57 14.38
C SER A 43 20.52 18.98 14.95
N ASN A 44 20.54 20.10 15.67
CA ASN A 44 21.70 20.59 16.41
C ASN A 44 21.73 20.09 17.86
N SER A 45 20.71 19.34 18.29
CA SER A 45 20.49 18.93 19.66
C SER A 45 20.60 17.40 19.81
N PRO A 46 21.49 16.88 20.69
CA PRO A 46 21.65 15.45 20.90
C PRO A 46 20.40 14.79 21.50
N SER A 47 19.62 15.52 22.31
CA SER A 47 18.36 15.02 22.89
C SER A 47 17.29 14.81 21.81
N GLU A 48 17.17 15.74 20.85
CA GLU A 48 16.26 15.59 19.72
C GLU A 48 16.70 14.47 18.78
N LEU A 49 18.00 14.26 18.61
CA LEU A 49 18.53 13.14 17.85
C LEU A 49 18.10 11.79 18.44
N ALA A 50 18.17 11.63 19.76
CA ALA A 50 17.79 10.39 20.43
C ALA A 50 16.30 10.08 20.23
N SER A 51 15.42 11.07 20.41
CA SER A 51 13.98 10.94 20.15
C SER A 51 13.71 10.61 18.67
N ALA A 52 14.33 11.33 17.74
CA ALA A 52 14.14 11.10 16.31
C ALA A 52 14.63 9.71 15.85
N VAL A 53 15.69 9.17 16.48
CA VAL A 53 16.16 7.80 16.22
C VAL A 53 15.22 6.76 16.82
N ALA A 54 14.64 7.01 17.99
CA ALA A 54 13.64 6.15 18.60
C ALA A 54 12.37 6.10 17.74
N GLU A 55 11.81 7.26 17.40
CA GLU A 55 10.64 7.39 16.52
C GLU A 55 10.89 6.74 15.15
N ALA A 56 12.06 6.97 14.54
CA ALA A 56 12.41 6.33 13.27
C ALA A 56 12.55 4.81 13.42
N ASN A 57 13.11 4.31 14.52
CA ASN A 57 13.22 2.86 14.76
C ASN A 57 11.89 2.22 15.14
N GLU A 58 10.96 2.92 15.77
CA GLU A 58 9.59 2.46 16.03
C GLU A 58 8.81 2.35 14.71
N GLN A 59 8.85 3.39 13.87
CA GLN A 59 8.28 3.35 12.52
C GLN A 59 8.90 2.25 11.63
N LEU A 60 10.16 1.87 11.88
CA LEU A 60 10.85 0.79 11.16
C LEU A 60 10.71 -0.59 11.84
N GLY A 61 10.34 -0.62 13.12
CA GLY A 61 10.33 -1.77 14.01
C GLY A 61 9.00 -2.51 14.06
N GLU A 62 7.91 -1.91 13.56
CA GLU A 62 6.62 -2.57 13.26
C GLU A 62 6.76 -3.52 12.05
N GLY A 63 7.64 -4.51 12.20
CA GLY A 63 8.21 -5.31 11.13
C GLY A 63 7.20 -5.92 10.15
N THR A 64 7.44 -5.67 8.87
CA THR A 64 7.55 -6.70 7.84
C THR A 64 8.16 -6.05 6.62
N LYS A 65 9.26 -6.61 6.09
CA LYS A 65 9.91 -6.19 4.82
C LYS A 65 8.87 -5.67 3.80
N PRO A 66 8.90 -4.40 3.39
CA PRO A 66 8.26 -4.01 2.15
C PRO A 66 9.35 -3.66 1.16
N LYS A 67 9.45 -4.45 0.09
CA LYS A 67 9.85 -3.92 -1.21
C LYS A 67 9.06 -2.62 -1.40
N ALA A 68 9.77 -1.49 -1.53
CA ALA A 68 9.29 -0.20 -2.00
C ALA A 68 7.77 -0.03 -2.04
N ARG A 69 7.13 0.29 -0.91
CA ARG A 69 5.76 0.83 -0.98
C ARG A 69 5.88 2.34 -1.14
N ARG A 70 5.85 2.74 -2.42
CA ARG A 70 5.60 4.11 -2.85
C ARG A 70 4.42 4.64 -2.04
N LYS A 71 4.54 5.88 -1.57
CA LYS A 71 3.43 6.70 -1.05
C LYS A 71 2.21 6.48 -1.96
N SER A 72 1.20 5.75 -1.52
CA SER A 72 -0.11 5.84 -2.14
C SER A 72 -0.81 7.00 -1.46
N SER A 73 -0.93 8.11 -2.19
CA SER A 73 -2.05 9.05 -2.12
C SER A 73 -3.37 8.33 -1.81
N PRO A 74 -4.37 8.98 -1.20
CA PRO A 74 -5.65 8.35 -0.82
C PRO A 74 -6.12 7.45 -1.95
N LYS A 75 -5.95 6.14 -1.74
CA LYS A 75 -6.09 5.16 -2.82
C LYS A 75 -7.58 5.00 -2.97
N ASP A 76 -8.10 5.55 -4.05
CA ASP A 76 -9.48 5.39 -4.47
C ASP A 76 -9.92 3.94 -4.18
N PRO A 77 -11.00 3.72 -3.39
CA PRO A 77 -11.37 2.40 -2.91
C PRO A 77 -11.56 1.40 -4.07
N TYR A 78 -12.01 1.87 -5.23
CA TYR A 78 -12.17 1.07 -6.44
C TYR A 78 -10.82 0.56 -6.99
N VAL A 79 -9.73 1.33 -6.82
CA VAL A 79 -8.37 0.91 -7.21
C VAL A 79 -7.90 -0.25 -6.33
N GLY A 80 -8.19 -0.21 -5.03
CA GLY A 80 -7.86 -1.29 -4.12
C GLY A 80 -8.55 -2.61 -4.48
N VAL A 81 -9.84 -2.54 -4.80
CA VAL A 81 -10.63 -3.70 -5.27
C VAL A 81 -10.09 -4.22 -6.60
N ALA A 82 -9.84 -3.34 -7.56
CA ALA A 82 -9.32 -3.73 -8.88
C ALA A 82 -7.92 -4.38 -8.79
N GLU A 83 -7.04 -3.91 -7.91
CA GLU A 83 -5.72 -4.53 -7.66
C GLU A 83 -5.86 -5.95 -7.12
N ARG A 84 -6.76 -6.19 -6.16
CA ARG A 84 -7.04 -7.54 -5.62
C ARG A 84 -7.59 -8.45 -6.71
N ALA A 85 -8.56 -7.97 -7.46
CA ALA A 85 -9.18 -8.72 -8.55
C ALA A 85 -8.17 -9.09 -9.66
N ARG A 86 -7.25 -8.20 -10.01
CA ARG A 86 -6.21 -8.47 -11.03
C ARG A 86 -5.27 -9.62 -10.67
N ALA A 87 -5.09 -9.92 -9.38
CA ALA A 87 -4.24 -11.02 -8.92
C ALA A 87 -4.90 -12.40 -9.12
N ILE A 88 -6.21 -12.44 -9.31
CA ILE A 88 -6.98 -13.67 -9.49
C ILE A 88 -6.92 -14.07 -10.97
N LYS A 89 -6.54 -15.33 -11.21
CA LYS A 89 -6.41 -15.89 -12.56
C LYS A 89 -7.75 -16.34 -13.14
N ASP A 90 -8.60 -16.92 -12.29
CA ASP A 90 -9.91 -17.41 -12.70
C ASP A 90 -10.87 -16.24 -12.93
N PRO A 91 -11.51 -16.12 -14.11
CA PRO A 91 -12.40 -15.02 -14.42
C PRO A 91 -13.61 -14.95 -13.47
N LEU A 92 -14.22 -16.08 -13.15
CA LEU A 92 -15.44 -16.14 -12.36
C LEU A 92 -15.17 -15.80 -10.90
N GLU A 93 -14.12 -16.38 -10.31
CA GLU A 93 -13.69 -16.09 -8.95
C GLU A 93 -13.27 -14.61 -8.80
N ARG A 94 -12.66 -14.07 -9.85
CA ARG A 94 -12.32 -12.65 -9.90
C ARG A 94 -13.58 -11.76 -9.86
N MET A 95 -14.59 -12.07 -10.69
CA MET A 95 -15.86 -11.34 -10.68
C MET A 95 -16.56 -11.46 -9.34
N ARG A 96 -16.55 -12.65 -8.73
CA ARG A 96 -17.11 -12.89 -7.39
C ARG A 96 -16.48 -11.97 -6.34
N VAL A 97 -15.14 -11.90 -6.31
CA VAL A 97 -14.42 -11.04 -5.36
C VAL A 97 -14.76 -9.57 -5.59
N ILE A 98 -14.87 -9.12 -6.85
CA ILE A 98 -15.29 -7.75 -7.16
C ILE A 98 -16.68 -7.46 -6.56
N ALA A 99 -17.66 -8.32 -6.84
CA ALA A 99 -19.03 -8.13 -6.37
C ALA A 99 -19.13 -8.13 -4.83
N SER A 100 -18.39 -9.04 -4.18
CA SER A 100 -18.35 -9.12 -2.71
C SER A 100 -17.71 -7.88 -2.10
N GLU A 101 -16.60 -7.41 -2.65
CA GLU A 101 -15.91 -6.22 -2.16
C GLU A 101 -16.73 -4.94 -2.37
N LEU A 102 -17.40 -4.80 -3.52
CA LEU A 102 -18.33 -3.70 -3.78
C LEU A 102 -19.50 -3.70 -2.78
N THR A 103 -20.06 -4.89 -2.51
CA THR A 103 -21.11 -5.09 -1.49
C THR A 103 -20.62 -4.74 -0.09
N VAL A 104 -19.39 -5.10 0.27
CA VAL A 104 -18.80 -4.75 1.59
C VAL A 104 -18.58 -3.23 1.71
N MET A 105 -18.18 -2.56 0.63
CA MET A 105 -17.92 -1.12 0.66
C MET A 105 -19.19 -0.26 0.68
N HIS A 106 -20.21 -0.63 -0.10
CA HIS A 106 -21.38 0.21 -0.36
C HIS A 106 -22.71 -0.42 0.10
N GLY A 107 -22.71 -1.68 0.53
CA GLY A 107 -23.90 -2.47 0.82
C GLY A 107 -24.58 -3.00 -0.45
N GLU A 108 -24.72 -2.13 -1.45
CA GLU A 108 -25.26 -2.41 -2.77
C GLU A 108 -24.38 -1.70 -3.81
N PHE A 109 -24.37 -2.19 -5.05
CA PHE A 109 -23.59 -1.59 -6.12
C PHE A 109 -24.37 -1.54 -7.43
N GLY A 110 -24.13 -0.49 -8.21
CA GLY A 110 -24.81 -0.26 -9.48
C GLY A 110 -23.91 -0.50 -10.69
N TYR A 111 -24.47 -0.20 -11.86
CA TYR A 111 -23.74 -0.23 -13.12
C TYR A 111 -22.52 0.70 -13.12
N ASP A 112 -22.61 1.90 -12.53
CA ASP A 112 -21.50 2.85 -12.47
C ASP A 112 -20.30 2.31 -11.67
N ASP A 113 -20.55 1.60 -10.56
CA ASP A 113 -19.52 0.95 -9.76
C ASP A 113 -18.80 -0.14 -10.56
N MET A 114 -19.59 -0.98 -11.24
CA MET A 114 -19.07 -2.02 -12.13
C MET A 114 -18.29 -1.42 -13.30
N LYS A 115 -18.74 -0.31 -13.89
CA LYS A 115 -18.04 0.40 -14.97
C LYS A 115 -16.70 0.95 -14.51
N ARG A 116 -16.62 1.51 -13.30
CA ARG A 116 -15.35 1.97 -12.70
C ARG A 116 -14.39 0.80 -12.50
N ILE A 117 -14.84 -0.32 -11.93
CA ILE A 117 -13.99 -1.50 -11.75
C ILE A 117 -13.58 -2.12 -13.09
N ALA A 118 -14.49 -2.24 -14.05
CA ALA A 118 -14.20 -2.78 -15.38
C ALA A 118 -13.12 -1.95 -16.09
N SER A 119 -13.20 -0.62 -16.01
CA SER A 119 -12.17 0.29 -16.55
C SER A 119 -10.81 0.08 -15.89
N LEU A 120 -10.80 -0.27 -14.60
CA LEU A 120 -9.58 -0.54 -13.83
C LEU A 120 -9.07 -1.97 -14.01
N VAL A 121 -9.89 -2.97 -14.30
CA VAL A 121 -9.43 -4.36 -14.50
C VAL A 121 -9.05 -4.61 -15.97
N GLY A 122 -9.71 -3.92 -16.91
CA GLY A 122 -9.37 -3.87 -18.34
C GLY A 122 -9.56 -5.19 -19.09
N ARG A 123 -10.46 -6.08 -18.61
CA ARG A 123 -10.63 -7.42 -19.21
C ARG A 123 -12.05 -7.75 -19.68
N GLU A 124 -13.10 -7.12 -19.15
CA GLU A 124 -14.50 -7.49 -19.40
C GLU A 124 -15.38 -6.24 -19.41
N SER A 125 -16.50 -6.27 -20.16
CA SER A 125 -17.49 -5.20 -20.13
C SER A 125 -18.33 -5.28 -18.83
N PRO A 126 -18.84 -4.16 -18.30
CA PRO A 126 -19.64 -4.18 -17.08
C PRO A 126 -20.94 -5.00 -17.25
N GLU A 127 -21.56 -4.96 -18.44
CA GLU A 127 -22.74 -5.78 -18.77
C GLU A 127 -22.41 -7.29 -18.69
N ASP A 128 -21.32 -7.72 -19.32
CA ASP A 128 -20.92 -9.13 -19.32
C ASP A 128 -20.60 -9.63 -17.91
N MET A 129 -19.98 -8.78 -17.09
CA MET A 129 -19.66 -9.13 -15.71
C MET A 129 -20.94 -9.32 -14.88
N ILE A 130 -21.92 -8.40 -15.00
CA ILE A 130 -23.20 -8.50 -14.30
C ILE A 130 -23.95 -9.75 -14.77
N ALA A 131 -24.03 -9.98 -16.08
CA ALA A 131 -24.71 -11.14 -16.66
C ALA A 131 -24.12 -12.46 -16.15
N ARG A 132 -22.78 -12.59 -16.13
CA ARG A 132 -22.10 -13.79 -15.60
C ARG A 132 -22.30 -13.96 -14.10
N LEU A 133 -22.23 -12.87 -13.34
CA LEU A 133 -22.47 -12.92 -11.90
C LEU A 133 -23.90 -13.36 -11.58
N GLN A 134 -24.89 -12.92 -12.35
CA GLN A 134 -26.29 -13.36 -12.23
C GLN A 134 -26.47 -14.82 -12.67
N GLU A 135 -25.89 -15.21 -13.81
CA GLU A 135 -25.95 -16.59 -14.31
C GLU A 135 -25.41 -17.60 -13.29
N HIS A 136 -24.32 -17.24 -12.60
CA HIS A 136 -23.72 -18.07 -11.56
C HIS A 136 -24.35 -17.87 -10.17
N SER A 137 -25.45 -17.12 -10.05
CA SER A 137 -26.13 -16.83 -8.77
C SER A 137 -25.20 -16.26 -7.70
N LEU A 138 -24.21 -15.44 -8.11
CA LEU A 138 -23.26 -14.80 -7.20
C LEU A 138 -23.75 -13.42 -6.74
N ILE A 139 -24.70 -12.84 -7.48
CA ILE A 139 -25.35 -11.57 -7.15
C ILE A 139 -26.84 -11.68 -7.40
N TYR A 140 -27.61 -10.85 -6.71
CA TYR A 140 -29.04 -10.67 -6.94
C TYR A 140 -29.36 -9.19 -7.07
N GLU A 141 -30.43 -8.88 -7.80
CA GLU A 141 -30.92 -7.51 -7.99
C GLU A 141 -31.83 -7.13 -6.84
N THR A 142 -31.54 -6.01 -6.16
CA THR A 142 -32.35 -5.50 -5.04
C THR A 142 -33.37 -4.46 -5.50
N SER A 143 -33.01 -3.68 -6.51
CA SER A 143 -33.88 -2.75 -7.23
C SER A 143 -33.35 -2.57 -8.66
N GLU A 144 -34.13 -1.95 -9.55
CA GLU A 144 -33.77 -1.79 -10.96
C GLU A 144 -32.35 -1.21 -11.13
N GLY A 145 -31.43 -2.04 -11.66
CA GLY A 145 -30.04 -1.66 -11.90
C GLY A 145 -29.12 -1.62 -10.66
N THR A 146 -29.58 -2.14 -9.53
CA THR A 146 -28.83 -2.22 -8.26
C THR A 146 -28.69 -3.66 -7.79
N TYR A 147 -27.46 -4.05 -7.48
CA TYR A 147 -27.10 -5.44 -7.20
C TYR A 147 -26.42 -5.59 -5.85
N ARG A 148 -26.51 -6.81 -5.31
CA ARG A 148 -25.84 -7.21 -4.07
C ARG A 148 -25.31 -8.63 -4.20
N SER A 149 -24.13 -8.89 -3.63
CA SER A 149 -23.58 -10.26 -3.58
C SER A 149 -24.35 -11.13 -2.60
N VAL A 150 -24.49 -12.42 -2.94
CA VAL A 150 -25.09 -13.46 -2.09
C VAL A 150 -24.20 -13.79 -0.88
#